data_AF-A0A2M7M7W7-F1
#
_entry.id   AF-A0A2M7M7W7-F1
#
_cell.length_a   1.000
_cell.length_b   1.000
_cell.length_c   1.000
_cell.angle_alpha   90.00
_cell.angle_beta   90.00
_cell.angle_gamma   90.00
#
_symmetry.space_group_name_H-M   'P 1'
#
loop_
_entity.id
_entity.type
_entity.pdbx_description
1 polymer ?
#
loop_
_entity_poly.entity_id
_entity_poly.type
_entity_poly.pdbx_seq_one_letter_code
_entity_poly.pdbx_strand_id
1 'polypeptide(L)'
;MSNHKPKFTWHYYSMAFGALGAMLAATLSAWSALVCAIAFGLLSHPVLKFKTVTRSVFLVLMLILYAFAFPDASVVQDVMSSGQ
;
A
#
# COMPACT_ATOMS: atom_id res chain seq x y z
N MET A 1 10.65 -30.02 -17.93
CA MET A 1 10.17 -29.01 -16.96
C MET A 1 9.76 -27.78 -17.75
N SER A 2 8.46 -27.55 -17.94
CA SER A 2 7.95 -26.36 -18.61
C SER A 2 8.31 -25.14 -17.75
N ASN A 3 9.19 -24.31 -18.29
CA ASN A 3 9.67 -23.09 -17.66
C ASN A 3 8.54 -22.04 -17.67
N HIS A 4 7.56 -22.21 -16.79
CA HIS A 4 6.53 -21.21 -16.48
C HIS A 4 7.21 -20.09 -15.70
N LYS A 5 7.95 -19.22 -16.40
CA LYS A 5 8.33 -17.92 -15.83
C LYS A 5 7.04 -17.27 -15.35
N PRO A 6 6.88 -16.99 -14.04
CA PRO A 6 5.73 -16.25 -13.58
C PRO A 6 5.74 -14.94 -14.36
N LYS A 7 4.68 -14.69 -15.13
CA LYS A 7 4.55 -13.44 -15.86
C LYS A 7 4.51 -12.35 -14.81
N PHE A 8 5.63 -11.65 -14.64
CA PHE A 8 5.74 -10.54 -13.71
C PHE A 8 4.85 -9.43 -14.27
N THR A 9 3.59 -9.42 -13.84
CA THR A 9 2.60 -8.44 -14.28
C THR A 9 2.74 -7.18 -13.44
N TRP A 10 2.30 -6.05 -14.00
CA TRP A 10 2.27 -4.75 -13.33
C TRP A 10 1.64 -4.78 -11.93
N HIS A 11 0.68 -5.69 -11.71
CA HIS A 11 -0.01 -5.92 -10.44
C HIS A 11 0.91 -6.27 -9.27
N TYR A 12 2.02 -6.98 -9.53
CA TYR A 12 2.97 -7.33 -8.47
C TYR A 12 3.73 -6.10 -7.97
N TYR A 13 4.02 -5.13 -8.83
CA TYR A 13 4.64 -3.87 -8.42
C TYR A 13 3.70 -3.05 -7.55
N SER A 14 2.41 -2.93 -7.92
CA SER A 14 1.45 -2.18 -7.11
C SER A 14 1.14 -2.88 -5.78
N MET A 15 1.14 -4.21 -5.75
CA MET A 15 1.00 -4.98 -4.51
C MET A 15 2.22 -4.80 -3.60
N ALA A 16 3.44 -4.84 -4.14
CA ALA A 16 4.67 -4.57 -3.39
C ALA A 16 4.67 -3.15 -2.82
N PHE A 17 4.18 -2.16 -3.58
CA PHE A 17 4.05 -0.78 -3.11
C PHE A 17 3.09 -0.66 -1.92
N GLY A 18 1.93 -1.32 -1.99
CA GLY A 18 1.00 -1.40 -0.86
C GLY A 18 1.62 -2.09 0.37
N ALA A 19 2.35 -3.18 0.17
CA ALA A 19 3.02 -3.89 1.26
C ALA A 19 4.13 -3.04 1.93
N LEU A 20 4.94 -2.34 1.13
CA LEU A 20 5.94 -1.41 1.65
C LEU A 20 5.29 -0.24 2.40
N GLY A 21 4.22 0.34 1.86
CA GLY A 21 3.45 1.38 2.53
C GLY A 21 2.84 0.91 3.86
N ALA A 22 2.43 -0.36 3.93
CA ALA A 22 1.91 -0.96 5.14
C ALA A 22 3.01 -1.19 6.20
N MET A 23 4.19 -1.66 5.79
CA MET A 23 5.35 -1.78 6.69
C MET A 23 5.77 -0.42 7.27
N LEU A 24 5.75 0.62 6.44
CA LEU A 24 6.13 1.97 6.84
C LEU A 24 5.08 2.60 7.79
N ALA A 25 3.80 2.35 7.53
CA ALA A 25 2.74 2.74 8.46
C ALA A 25 2.78 1.94 9.77
N ALA A 26 3.12 0.64 9.70
CA ALA A 26 3.25 -0.23 10.88
C ALA A 26 4.37 0.25 11.82
N THR A 27 5.52 0.62 11.26
CA THR A 27 6.67 1.12 12.03
C THR A 27 6.36 2.43 12.75
N LEU A 28 5.51 3.27 12.17
CA LEU A 28 5.03 4.51 12.78
C LEU A 28 3.79 4.33 13.66
N SER A 29 3.30 3.09 13.83
CA SER A 29 2.01 2.79 14.50
C SER A 29 0.83 3.62 13.95
N ALA A 30 0.89 4.01 12.68
CA ALA A 30 -0.12 4.79 11.99
C ALA A 30 -1.24 3.85 11.48
N TRP A 31 -2.12 3.45 12.40
CA TRP A 31 -3.17 2.44 12.14
C TRP A 31 -4.09 2.76 10.96
N SER A 32 -4.45 4.03 10.78
CA SER A 32 -5.27 4.50 9.66
C SER A 32 -4.55 4.35 8.31
N ALA A 33 -3.28 4.76 8.23
CA ALA A 33 -2.45 4.59 7.05
C ALA A 33 -2.16 3.10 6.76
N LEU A 34 -1.98 2.29 7.80
CA LEU A 34 -1.76 0.85 7.67
C LEU A 34 -2.93 0.15 6.98
N VAL A 35 -4.17 0.43 7.42
CA VAL A 35 -5.38 -0.14 6.80
C VAL A 35 -5.50 0.30 5.34
N CYS A 36 -5.21 1.55 5.02
CA CYS A 36 -5.25 2.07 3.65
C CYS A 36 -4.22 1.37 2.74
N ALA A 37 -2.99 1.17 3.22
CA ALA A 37 -1.93 0.51 2.46
C ALA A 37 -2.20 -0.99 2.23
N ILE A 38 -2.74 -1.68 3.24
CA ILE A 38 -3.17 -3.07 3.12
C ILE A 38 -4.31 -3.19 2.10
N ALA A 39 -5.31 -2.31 2.19
CA ALA A 39 -6.41 -2.27 1.23
C ALA A 39 -5.92 -2.00 -0.20
N PHE A 40 -4.95 -1.10 -0.38
CA PHE A 40 -4.31 -0.83 -1.67
C PHE A 40 -3.60 -2.07 -2.26
N GLY A 41 -2.86 -2.80 -1.42
CA GLY A 41 -2.20 -4.06 -1.80
C GLY A 41 -3.20 -5.15 -2.19
N LEU A 42 -4.28 -5.30 -1.43
CA LEU A 42 -5.35 -6.25 -1.72
C LEU A 42 -6.11 -5.91 -3.01
N LEU A 43 -6.46 -4.64 -3.22
CA LEU A 43 -7.15 -4.18 -4.44
C LEU A 43 -6.29 -4.32 -5.70
N SER A 44 -4.96 -4.33 -5.54
CA SER A 44 -4.00 -4.61 -6.61
C SER A 44 -4.00 -6.08 -7.04
N HIS A 45 -4.61 -6.98 -6.27
CA HIS A 45 -4.54 -8.41 -6.51
C HIS A 45 -5.26 -8.81 -7.82
N PRO A 46 -4.59 -9.55 -8.73
CA PRO A 46 -5.12 -9.85 -10.07
C PRO A 46 -6.31 -10.83 -10.05
N VAL A 47 -6.56 -11.51 -8.93
CA VAL A 47 -7.70 -12.44 -8.78
C VAL A 47 -9.03 -11.70 -8.61
N LEU A 48 -9.00 -10.44 -8.14
CA LEU A 48 -10.22 -9.65 -7.99
C LEU A 48 -10.67 -9.13 -9.37
N LYS A 49 -11.76 -9.71 -9.89
CA LYS A 49 -12.40 -9.34 -11.17
C LYS A 49 -13.19 -8.03 -11.09
N PHE A 50 -12.62 -6.98 -10.49
CA PHE A 50 -13.20 -5.65 -10.57
C PHE A 50 -13.08 -5.10 -12.00
N LYS A 51 -14.10 -4.36 -12.47
CA LYS A 51 -13.99 -3.57 -13.70
C LYS A 51 -12.75 -2.66 -13.57
N THR A 52 -11.90 -2.63 -14.58
CA THR A 52 -10.61 -1.90 -14.56
C THR A 52 -10.75 -0.45 -14.10
N VAL A 53 -11.85 0.21 -14.48
CA VAL A 53 -12.18 1.59 -14.07
C VAL A 53 -12.43 1.68 -12.57
N THR A 54 -13.32 0.83 -12.03
CA THR A 54 -13.64 0.78 -10.60
C THR A 54 -12.38 0.50 -9.77
N ARG A 55 -11.54 -0.47 -10.18
CA ARG A 55 -10.28 -0.76 -9.49
C ARG A 55 -9.35 0.45 -9.46
N SER A 56 -9.22 1.16 -10.58
CA SER A 56 -8.35 2.33 -10.67
C SER A 56 -8.84 3.47 -9.76
N VAL A 57 -10.15 3.72 -9.73
CA VAL A 57 -10.76 4.71 -8.83
C VAL A 57 -10.47 4.35 -7.37
N PHE A 58 -10.70 3.11 -6.96
CA PHE A 58 -10.44 2.67 -5.59
C PHE A 58 -8.95 2.74 -5.21
N LEU A 59 -8.03 2.42 -6.13
CA LEU A 59 -6.59 2.55 -5.88
C LEU A 59 -6.18 4.01 -5.68
N VAL A 60 -6.67 4.93 -6.52
CA VAL A 60 -6.41 6.36 -6.35
C VAL A 60 -7.01 6.87 -5.05
N LEU A 61 -8.22 6.45 -4.70
CA LEU A 61 -8.89 6.87 -3.47
C LEU A 61 -8.14 6.36 -2.23
N MET A 62 -7.67 5.10 -2.23
CA MET A 62 -6.82 4.56 -1.16
C MET A 62 -5.47 5.25 -1.07
N LEU A 63 -4.88 5.67 -2.20
CA LEU A 63 -3.64 6.45 -2.21
C LEU A 63 -3.84 7.83 -1.54
N ILE A 64 -4.93 8.51 -1.88
CA ILE A 64 -5.29 9.81 -1.30
C ILE A 64 -5.51 9.64 0.22
N LEU A 65 -6.34 8.66 0.61
CA LEU A 65 -6.60 8.39 2.02
C LEU A 65 -5.33 8.01 2.77
N TYR A 66 -4.43 7.24 2.16
CA TYR A 66 -3.12 6.95 2.74
C TYR A 66 -2.32 8.23 3.00
N ALA A 67 -2.25 9.15 2.03
CA ALA A 67 -1.53 10.42 2.19
C ALA A 67 -2.09 11.30 3.32
N PHE A 68 -3.42 11.34 3.48
CA PHE A 68 -4.06 12.10 4.58
C PHE A 68 -4.02 11.38 5.93
N ALA A 69 -4.00 10.05 5.92
CA ALA A 69 -3.91 9.24 7.13
C ALA A 69 -2.49 9.09 7.65
N PHE A 70 -1.49 9.39 6.82
CA PHE A 70 -0.09 9.32 7.20
C PHE A 70 0.25 10.47 8.17
N PRO A 71 0.98 10.20 9.26
CA PRO A 71 1.29 11.23 10.25
C PRO A 71 2.16 12.34 9.65
N ASP A 72 1.96 13.57 10.15
CA ASP A 72 2.74 14.73 9.76
C ASP A 72 4.25 14.52 9.99
N ALA A 73 5.06 15.20 9.18
CA ALA A 73 6.51 15.07 9.20
C ALA A 73 7.13 15.34 10.58
N SER A 74 6.55 16.26 11.36
CA SER A 74 6.98 16.54 12.73
C SER A 74 6.78 15.33 13.66
N VAL A 75 5.62 14.67 13.59
CA VAL A 75 5.32 13.47 14.39
C VAL A 75 6.25 12.31 13.99
N VAL A 76 6.53 12.16 12.69
CA VAL A 76 7.48 11.16 12.19
C VAL A 76 8.88 11.42 12.72
N GLN A 77 9.34 12.68 12.71
CA GLN A 77 10.64 13.07 13.25
C GLN A 77 10.72 12.83 14.75
N ASP A 78 9.66 13.13 15.51
CA ASP A 78 9.61 12.87 16.94
C ASP A 78 9.67 11.36 17.24
N VAL A 79 8.94 10.53 16.51
CA VAL A 79 9.01 9.06 16.65
C VAL A 79 10.40 8.52 16.29
N MET A 80 11.04 9.05 15.25
CA MET A 80 12.40 8.64 14.87
C MET A 80 13.47 9.13 15.85
N SER A 81 13.27 10.31 16.45
CA SER A 81 14.22 10.91 17.40
C SER A 81 14.07 10.34 18.81
N SER A 82 12.86 9.90 19.18
CA SER A 82 12.56 9.25 20.47
C SER A 82 12.86 7.75 20.50
N GLY A 83 13.12 7.15 19.34
CA GLY A 83 13.50 5.74 19.19
C GLY A 83 15.00 5.44 19.32
N GLN A 84 15.83 6.40 19.71
CA GLN A 84 17.23 6.19 20.16
C GLN A 84 17.32 6.16 21.68
#